data_AF-A0AAD4BV71-F1
#
_entry.id   AF-A0AAD4BV71-F1
#
_cell.length_a   1.000
_cell.length_b   1.000
_cell.length_c   1.000
_cell.angle_alpha   90.00
_cell.angle_beta   90.00
_cell.angle_gamma   90.00
#
_symmetry.space_group_name_H-M   'P 1'
#
loop_
_entity.id
_entity.type
_entity.pdbx_description
1 polymer ?
#
loop_
_entity_poly.entity_id
_entity_poly.type
_entity_poly.pdbx_seq_one_letter_code
_entity_poly.pdbx_strand_id
1 'polypeptide(L)'
;MMVDNGEILFGIMDKKTIGATQGGLIHVIFCEKGPEATRSVFTGIQMVINFWLFHNGFSIGIGDTIAGPKVMSYITQRIREKKQQVAEIIDDAYHDRLKPMPGMTIRESFESKVERELNRARDDSGQYAQQNLKEDNNVKQMVTAGSKGSYINISQMSVCVGQQSVEGCRIPFGFGHRTLPHFTKDDFSPEARGFIENSYLRGLTPQEYFFHAMAGREGLIDTAVKTAETGYIQRRLVKVLEDVMVCYDGTMRNSLGDLIQFIYGEDGMGGAFIERQKIETFVMSDREFKHNYRVDVTDKGGFLPGVLQIGIDDSLLELQAKLDEEYVQLVEDRHGL
;
A
#
# COMPACT_ATOMS: atom_id res chain seq x y z
N MET A 1 15.86 -5.69 7.39
CA MET A 1 16.17 -5.78 8.82
C MET A 1 16.51 -7.22 9.12
N MET A 2 17.50 -7.46 9.98
CA MET A 2 17.94 -8.81 10.34
C MET A 2 18.02 -8.94 11.86
N VAL A 3 17.32 -9.94 12.39
CA VAL A 3 17.35 -10.33 13.80
C VAL A 3 17.82 -11.76 13.83
N ASP A 4 18.87 -12.04 14.60
CA ASP A 4 19.39 -13.39 14.78
C ASP A 4 19.54 -13.67 16.28
N ASN A 5 19.09 -14.84 16.72
CA ASN A 5 19.10 -15.26 18.13
C ASN A 5 18.55 -14.22 19.13
N GLY A 6 17.59 -13.39 18.72
CA GLY A 6 17.00 -12.34 19.56
C GLY A 6 17.78 -11.02 19.62
N GLU A 7 18.86 -10.89 18.84
CA GLU A 7 19.66 -9.67 18.72
C GLU A 7 19.43 -9.00 17.35
N ILE A 8 19.27 -7.68 17.36
CA ILE A 8 19.13 -6.89 16.13
C ILE A 8 20.53 -6.65 15.56
N LEU A 9 20.84 -7.27 14.42
CA LEU A 9 22.14 -7.12 13.78
C LEU A 9 22.22 -5.85 12.93
N PHE A 10 21.20 -5.59 12.10
CA PHE A 10 21.10 -4.35 11.34
C PHE A 10 19.67 -4.05 10.87
N GLY A 11 19.43 -2.77 10.63
CA GLY A 11 18.15 -2.24 10.15
C GLY A 11 17.43 -1.42 11.22
N ILE A 12 16.67 -0.43 10.77
CA ILE A 12 15.86 0.42 11.64
C ILE A 12 14.49 -0.24 11.79
N MET A 13 14.02 -0.28 13.03
CA MET A 13 12.67 -0.73 13.37
C MET A 13 11.63 0.29 12.92
N ASP A 14 10.79 -0.10 11.98
CA ASP A 14 9.67 0.68 11.45
C ASP A 14 8.34 -0.06 11.57
N LYS A 15 7.26 0.55 11.08
CA LYS A 15 5.94 -0.10 10.99
C LYS A 15 5.96 -1.42 10.21
N LYS A 16 6.88 -1.61 9.25
CA LYS A 16 6.96 -2.87 8.48
C LYS A 16 7.52 -4.02 9.31
N THR A 17 8.27 -3.71 10.37
CA THR A 17 8.85 -4.76 11.22
C THR A 17 8.02 -4.99 12.48
N ILE A 18 7.63 -3.92 13.20
CA ILE A 18 6.89 -4.04 14.48
C ILE A 18 5.37 -3.97 14.26
N GLY A 19 4.90 -3.38 13.17
CA GLY A 19 3.46 -3.22 12.92
C GLY A 19 2.76 -4.53 12.60
N ALA A 20 1.43 -4.45 12.43
CA ALA A 20 0.57 -5.55 12.01
C ALA A 20 0.81 -5.90 10.54
N THR A 21 1.95 -6.53 10.27
CA THR A 21 2.42 -6.94 8.96
C THR A 21 2.68 -8.43 8.94
N GLN A 22 2.40 -9.07 7.82
CA GLN A 22 2.65 -10.49 7.64
C GLN A 22 4.15 -10.75 7.65
N GLY A 23 4.61 -11.70 8.49
CA GLY A 23 6.03 -11.96 8.68
C GLY A 23 6.78 -10.87 9.47
N GLY A 24 6.06 -9.93 10.11
CA GLY A 24 6.64 -8.97 11.03
C GLY A 24 7.15 -9.64 12.31
N LEU A 25 7.95 -8.93 13.11
CA LEU A 25 8.56 -9.46 14.33
C LEU A 25 7.50 -10.02 15.31
N ILE A 26 6.39 -9.31 15.48
CA ILE A 26 5.31 -9.73 16.38
C ILE A 26 4.65 -11.01 15.90
N HIS A 27 4.48 -11.16 14.59
CA HIS A 27 3.92 -12.37 14.00
C HIS A 27 4.83 -13.58 14.25
N VAL A 28 6.14 -13.43 13.99
CA VAL A 28 7.13 -14.49 14.22
C VAL A 28 7.19 -14.91 15.69
N ILE A 29 7.21 -13.94 16.63
CA ILE A 29 7.24 -14.25 18.07
C ILE A 29 5.96 -14.99 18.49
N PHE A 30 4.81 -14.61 17.94
CA PHE A 30 3.54 -15.27 18.24
C PHE A 30 3.54 -16.73 17.77
N CYS A 31 4.02 -17.00 16.56
CA CYS A 31 4.12 -18.34 16.01
C CYS A 31 5.18 -19.21 16.73
N GLU A 32 6.35 -18.66 17.02
CA GLU A 32 7.47 -19.44 17.59
C GLU A 32 7.44 -19.58 19.12
N LYS A 33 7.01 -18.54 19.84
CA LYS A 33 7.08 -18.45 21.31
C LYS A 33 5.72 -18.39 21.98
N GLY A 34 4.65 -18.20 21.20
CA GLY A 34 3.28 -18.18 21.69
C GLY A 34 2.81 -16.83 22.25
N PRO A 35 1.55 -16.77 22.72
CA PRO A 35 0.88 -15.53 23.08
C PRO A 35 1.47 -14.86 24.33
N GLU A 36 1.87 -15.62 25.36
CA GLU A 36 2.39 -15.04 26.61
C GLU A 36 3.74 -14.37 26.40
N ALA A 37 4.63 -14.99 25.63
CA ALA A 37 5.91 -14.38 25.27
C ALA A 37 5.69 -13.09 24.45
N THR A 38 4.74 -13.11 23.50
CA THR A 38 4.37 -11.94 22.70
C THR A 38 3.87 -10.80 23.58
N ARG A 39 3.02 -11.09 24.57
CA ARG A 39 2.53 -10.11 25.56
C ARG A 39 3.67 -9.49 26.37
N SER A 40 4.62 -10.30 26.85
CA SER A 40 5.79 -9.81 27.57
C SER A 40 6.64 -8.90 26.68
N VAL A 41 6.80 -9.23 25.40
CA VAL A 41 7.52 -8.40 24.42
C VAL A 41 6.82 -7.06 24.21
N PHE A 42 5.50 -7.03 24.03
CA PHE A 42 4.74 -5.78 23.93
C PHE A 42 4.98 -4.87 25.14
N THR A 43 4.83 -5.43 26.34
CA THR A 43 5.02 -4.68 27.60
C THR A 43 6.47 -4.17 27.70
N GLY A 44 7.45 -5.02 27.41
CA GLY A 44 8.87 -4.68 27.46
C GLY A 44 9.26 -3.55 26.50
N ILE A 45 8.86 -3.66 25.22
CA ILE A 45 9.12 -2.64 24.21
C ILE A 45 8.48 -1.31 24.62
N GLN A 46 7.21 -1.33 25.03
CA GLN A 46 6.51 -0.11 25.41
C GLN A 46 7.15 0.56 26.63
N MET A 47 7.52 -0.19 27.67
CA MET A 47 8.16 0.37 28.87
C MET A 47 9.50 1.04 28.53
N VAL A 48 10.37 0.34 27.79
CA VAL A 48 11.70 0.86 27.46
C VAL A 48 11.61 2.06 26.52
N ILE A 49 10.82 1.98 25.45
CA ILE A 49 10.70 3.05 24.46
C ILE A 49 9.98 4.27 25.04
N ASN A 50 8.92 4.08 25.84
CA ASN A 50 8.25 5.21 26.47
C ASN A 50 9.15 5.90 27.49
N PHE A 51 9.96 5.14 28.25
CA PHE A 51 10.94 5.72 29.16
C PHE A 51 12.03 6.49 28.43
N TRP A 52 12.55 5.96 27.32
CA TRP A 52 13.51 6.67 26.47
C TRP A 52 12.89 7.93 25.86
N LEU A 53 11.69 7.83 25.30
CA LEU A 53 10.97 8.94 24.68
C LEU A 53 10.64 10.05 25.67
N PHE A 54 10.35 9.69 26.94
CA PHE A 54 10.13 10.64 28.01
C PHE A 54 11.36 11.53 28.27
N HIS A 55 12.57 10.99 28.16
CA HIS A 55 13.82 11.74 28.35
C HIS A 55 14.30 12.45 27.08
N ASN A 56 14.09 11.85 25.91
CA ASN A 56 14.47 12.45 24.64
C ASN A 56 13.54 13.62 24.25
N GLY A 57 12.24 13.45 24.48
CA GLY A 57 11.20 14.32 23.97
C GLY A 57 10.99 14.14 22.45
N PHE A 58 9.77 14.38 22.00
CA PHE A 58 9.43 14.45 20.57
C PHE A 58 8.29 15.45 20.40
N SER A 59 8.43 16.37 19.46
CA SER A 59 7.46 17.44 19.24
C SER A 59 7.36 17.78 17.76
N ILE A 60 6.26 18.43 17.38
CA ILE A 60 6.03 18.93 16.03
C ILE A 60 5.67 20.41 16.15
N GLY A 61 6.24 21.22 15.27
CA GLY A 61 5.92 22.65 15.17
C GLY A 61 5.55 23.06 13.76
N ILE A 62 5.15 24.34 13.62
CA ILE A 62 4.92 24.93 12.30
C ILE A 62 6.18 24.89 11.43
N GLY A 63 7.36 24.98 12.04
CA GLY A 63 8.65 24.91 11.35
C GLY A 63 8.87 23.63 10.56
N ASP A 64 8.27 22.51 10.97
CA ASP A 64 8.36 21.24 10.26
C ASP A 64 7.58 21.23 8.94
N THR A 65 6.66 22.19 8.74
CA THR A 65 5.88 22.35 7.50
C THR A 65 6.48 23.38 6.53
N ILE A 66 7.53 24.09 6.94
CA ILE A 66 8.14 25.14 6.14
C ILE A 66 9.20 24.51 5.23
N ALA A 67 8.92 24.44 3.93
CA ALA A 67 9.92 24.07 2.93
C ALA A 67 10.89 25.25 2.67
N GLY A 68 12.15 24.93 2.37
CA GLY A 68 13.16 25.95 2.08
C GLY A 68 12.80 26.82 0.86
N PRO A 69 13.30 28.07 0.77
CA PRO A 69 12.90 29.03 -0.27
C PRO A 69 13.21 28.53 -1.69
N LYS A 70 14.33 27.83 -1.88
CA LYS A 70 14.69 27.21 -3.18
C LYS A 70 13.71 26.10 -3.58
N VAL A 71 13.22 25.35 -2.60
CA VAL A 71 12.26 24.26 -2.82
C VAL A 71 10.92 24.88 -3.22
N MET A 72 10.48 25.91 -2.50
CA MET A 72 9.26 26.65 -2.80
C MET A 72 9.29 27.32 -4.18
N SER A 73 10.41 27.94 -4.59
CA SER A 73 10.52 28.55 -5.92
C SER A 73 10.40 27.50 -7.03
N TYR A 74 11.04 26.33 -6.85
CA TYR A 74 10.95 25.22 -7.79
C TYR A 74 9.51 24.69 -7.90
N ILE A 75 8.84 24.50 -6.77
CA ILE A 75 7.43 24.06 -6.70
C ILE A 75 6.52 25.05 -7.44
N THR A 76 6.62 26.34 -7.13
CA THR A 76 5.77 27.36 -7.77
C THR A 76 6.01 27.41 -9.28
N GLN A 77 7.26 27.26 -9.73
CA GLN A 77 7.58 27.14 -11.15
C GLN A 77 6.92 25.90 -11.77
N ARG A 78 7.03 24.75 -11.10
CA ARG A 78 6.47 23.48 -11.59
C ARG A 78 4.96 23.51 -11.70
N ILE A 79 4.28 24.10 -10.72
CA ILE A 79 2.82 24.31 -10.76
C ILE A 79 2.45 25.24 -11.92
N ARG A 80 3.20 26.32 -12.14
CA ARG A 80 2.98 27.23 -13.28
C ARG A 80 3.16 26.52 -14.63
N GLU A 81 4.20 25.71 -14.80
CA GLU A 81 4.41 24.90 -16.00
C GLU A 81 3.22 23.97 -16.27
N LYS A 82 2.69 23.33 -15.23
CA LYS A 82 1.54 22.43 -15.35
C LYS A 82 0.23 23.17 -15.64
N LYS A 83 0.03 24.35 -15.04
CA LYS A 83 -1.09 25.24 -15.40
C LYS A 83 -1.03 25.67 -16.86
N GLN A 84 0.17 25.94 -17.39
CA GLN A 84 0.35 26.26 -18.80
C GLN A 84 0.00 25.08 -19.71
N GLN A 85 0.40 23.85 -19.35
CA GLN A 85 -0.01 22.64 -20.09
C GLN A 85 -1.53 22.45 -20.10
N VAL A 86 -2.21 22.76 -18.98
CA VAL A 86 -3.68 22.73 -18.95
C VAL A 86 -4.27 23.81 -19.86
N ALA A 87 -3.68 25.01 -19.92
CA ALA A 87 -4.10 26.05 -20.85
C ALA A 87 -3.95 25.63 -22.32
N GLU A 88 -2.88 24.90 -22.66
CA GLU A 88 -2.69 24.31 -24.00
C GLU A 88 -3.75 23.26 -24.31
N ILE A 89 -4.09 22.38 -23.35
CA ILE A 89 -5.17 21.40 -23.52
C ILE A 89 -6.53 22.08 -23.72
N ILE A 90 -6.77 23.19 -23.03
CA ILE A 90 -7.97 24.02 -23.19
C ILE A 90 -8.01 24.65 -24.59
N ASP A 91 -6.88 25.20 -25.07
CA ASP A 91 -6.77 25.78 -26.41
C ASP A 91 -7.01 24.74 -27.51
N ASP A 92 -6.43 23.54 -27.36
CA ASP A 92 -6.65 22.42 -28.27
C ASP A 92 -8.10 21.95 -28.30
N ALA A 93 -8.82 22.05 -27.17
CA ALA A 93 -10.24 21.75 -27.10
C ALA A 93 -11.09 22.82 -27.79
N TYR A 94 -10.76 24.11 -27.65
CA TYR A 94 -11.47 25.20 -28.34
C TYR A 94 -11.26 25.18 -29.86
N HIS A 95 -10.11 24.70 -30.34
CA HIS A 95 -9.78 24.60 -31.76
C HIS A 95 -10.09 23.22 -32.38
N ASP A 96 -10.88 22.38 -31.71
CA ASP A 96 -11.25 21.02 -32.17
C ASP A 96 -10.05 20.11 -32.54
N ARG A 97 -8.88 20.34 -31.94
CA ARG A 97 -7.67 19.52 -32.14
C ARG A 97 -7.65 18.29 -31.22
N LEU A 98 -8.47 18.30 -30.17
CA LEU A 98 -8.52 17.24 -29.17
C LEU A 98 -9.27 16.00 -29.69
N LYS A 99 -8.54 14.89 -29.88
CA LYS A 99 -9.15 13.60 -30.20
C LYS A 99 -9.69 12.88 -28.95
N PRO A 100 -10.87 12.24 -29.04
CA PRO A 100 -11.42 11.44 -27.95
C PRO A 100 -10.58 10.18 -27.73
N MET A 101 -10.47 9.76 -26.47
CA MET A 101 -9.87 8.48 -26.10
C MET A 101 -10.89 7.35 -26.32
N PRO A 102 -10.44 6.09 -26.54
CA PRO A 102 -11.34 4.97 -26.77
C PRO A 102 -12.35 4.80 -25.64
N GLY A 103 -13.64 4.73 -25.99
CA GLY A 103 -14.73 4.55 -25.02
C GLY A 103 -15.12 5.80 -24.22
N MET A 104 -14.58 6.99 -24.56
CA MET A 104 -14.88 8.25 -23.89
C MET A 104 -15.40 9.30 -24.87
N THR A 105 -16.28 10.17 -24.38
CA THR A 105 -16.65 11.39 -25.10
C THR A 105 -15.47 12.37 -25.16
N ILE A 106 -15.54 13.37 -26.04
CA ILE A 106 -14.51 14.43 -26.16
C ILE A 106 -14.37 15.17 -24.82
N ARG A 107 -15.48 15.46 -24.14
CA ARG A 107 -15.50 16.17 -22.86
C ARG A 107 -14.89 15.34 -21.72
N GLU A 108 -15.23 14.06 -21.63
CA GLU A 108 -14.61 13.15 -20.65
C GLU A 108 -13.11 12.99 -20.93
N SER A 109 -12.73 12.91 -22.20
CA SER A 109 -11.33 12.83 -22.61
C SER A 109 -10.55 14.10 -22.23
N PHE A 110 -11.18 15.26 -22.36
CA PHE A 110 -10.63 16.55 -21.92
C PHE A 110 -10.45 16.57 -20.40
N GLU A 111 -11.51 16.27 -19.64
CA GLU A 111 -11.48 16.29 -18.17
C GLU A 111 -10.43 15.31 -17.62
N SER A 112 -10.37 14.09 -18.16
CA SER A 112 -9.37 13.08 -17.77
C SER A 112 -7.93 13.55 -18.01
N LYS A 113 -7.66 14.19 -19.16
CA LYS A 113 -6.32 14.74 -19.46
C LYS A 113 -5.94 15.87 -18.50
N VAL A 114 -6.86 16.79 -18.23
CA VAL A 114 -6.62 17.92 -17.33
C VAL A 114 -6.40 17.43 -15.89
N GLU A 115 -7.28 16.56 -15.39
CA GLU A 115 -7.16 15.99 -14.04
C GLU A 115 -5.83 15.24 -13.86
N ARG A 116 -5.41 14.45 -14.87
CA ARG A 116 -4.13 13.76 -14.84
C ARG A 116 -2.95 14.73 -14.72
N GLU A 117 -2.93 15.83 -15.46
CA GLU A 117 -1.84 16.81 -15.39
C GLU A 117 -1.83 17.57 -14.06
N LEU A 118 -3.00 17.88 -13.49
CA LEU A 118 -3.10 18.53 -12.18
C LEU A 118 -2.71 17.59 -11.03
N ASN A 119 -3.07 16.31 -11.10
CA ASN A 119 -2.64 15.32 -10.13
C ASN A 119 -1.12 15.08 -10.20
N ARG A 120 -0.56 15.02 -11.42
CA ARG A 120 0.91 14.99 -11.61
C ARG A 120 1.60 16.22 -11.04
N ALA A 121 1.02 17.41 -11.20
CA ALA A 121 1.58 18.64 -10.64
C ALA A 121 1.71 18.55 -9.11
N ARG A 122 0.68 18.02 -8.44
CA ARG A 122 0.69 17.77 -6.99
C ARG A 122 1.74 16.73 -6.60
N ASP A 123 1.75 15.59 -7.30
CA ASP A 123 2.60 14.45 -6.95
C ASP A 123 4.10 14.76 -7.18
N ASP A 124 4.47 15.35 -8.32
CA ASP A 124 5.84 15.80 -8.63
C ASP A 124 6.35 16.79 -7.56
N SER A 125 5.51 17.78 -7.23
CA SER A 125 5.84 18.82 -6.26
C SER A 125 5.97 18.26 -4.84
N GLY A 126 5.09 17.32 -4.47
CA GLY A 126 5.11 16.63 -3.18
C GLY A 126 6.34 15.75 -2.99
N GLN A 127 6.71 14.96 -4.01
CA GLN A 127 7.92 14.13 -4.00
C GLN A 127 9.18 14.99 -3.88
N TYR A 128 9.24 16.09 -4.64
CA TYR A 128 10.38 17.00 -4.58
C TYR A 128 10.50 17.64 -3.18
N ALA A 129 9.39 18.07 -2.59
CA ALA A 129 9.39 18.60 -1.23
C ALA A 129 9.90 17.57 -0.22
N GLN A 130 9.41 16.32 -0.29
CA GLN A 130 9.83 15.24 0.60
C GLN A 130 11.33 14.96 0.55
N GLN A 131 11.91 14.90 -0.64
CA GLN A 131 13.34 14.65 -0.83
C GLN A 131 14.21 15.79 -0.27
N ASN A 132 13.68 17.01 -0.29
CA ASN A 132 14.40 18.20 0.17
C ASN A 132 14.08 18.58 1.63
N LEU A 133 13.13 17.91 2.28
CA LEU A 133 12.97 18.00 3.72
C LEU A 133 14.10 17.26 4.41
N LYS A 134 14.71 17.91 5.39
CA LYS A 134 15.78 17.33 6.20
C LYS A 134 15.30 16.06 6.92
N GLU A 135 16.20 15.13 7.18
CA GLU A 135 15.90 13.91 7.94
C GLU A 135 15.61 14.18 9.43
N ASP A 136 16.02 15.33 9.95
CA ASP A 136 15.73 15.78 11.32
C ASP A 136 14.31 16.38 11.48
N ASN A 137 13.55 16.50 10.39
CA ASN A 137 12.19 17.04 10.42
C ASN A 137 11.22 16.06 11.10
N ASN A 138 10.49 16.55 12.11
CA ASN A 138 9.65 15.70 12.95
C ASN A 138 8.48 15.08 12.17
N VAL A 139 7.88 15.80 11.23
CA VAL A 139 6.81 15.27 10.37
C VAL A 139 7.35 14.15 9.49
N LYS A 140 8.54 14.35 8.90
CA LYS A 140 9.19 13.34 8.07
C LYS A 140 9.48 12.08 8.89
N GLN A 141 9.99 12.22 10.10
CA GLN A 141 10.27 11.10 11.00
C GLN A 141 9.01 10.30 11.36
N MET A 142 7.88 10.95 11.64
CA MET A 142 6.61 10.25 11.90
C MET A 142 6.13 9.43 10.71
N VAL A 143 6.24 10.00 9.50
CA VAL A 143 5.81 9.32 8.27
C VAL A 143 6.76 8.15 7.94
N THR A 144 8.07 8.33 8.08
CA THR A 144 9.07 7.26 7.87
C THR A 144 8.90 6.12 8.89
N ALA A 145 8.65 6.44 10.16
CA ALA A 145 8.34 5.44 11.19
C ALA A 145 7.00 4.73 10.92
N GLY A 146 6.10 5.38 10.17
CA GLY A 146 4.75 4.90 9.90
C GLY A 146 3.78 5.08 11.08
N SER A 147 4.11 5.94 12.04
CA SER A 147 3.29 6.15 13.25
C SER A 147 2.02 6.93 12.93
N LYS A 148 2.15 8.06 12.22
CA LYS A 148 1.01 8.87 11.78
C LYS A 148 1.38 9.75 10.60
N GLY A 149 0.41 9.94 9.71
CA GLY A 149 0.56 10.75 8.50
C GLY A 149 1.08 9.94 7.31
N SER A 150 1.04 10.59 6.17
CA SER A 150 1.47 10.06 4.87
C SER A 150 2.18 11.15 4.08
N TYR A 151 2.81 10.78 2.96
CA TYR A 151 3.44 11.74 2.06
C TYR A 151 2.46 12.78 1.51
N ILE A 152 1.19 12.40 1.33
CA ILE A 152 0.13 13.33 0.91
C ILE A 152 -0.06 14.43 1.95
N ASN A 153 -0.02 14.11 3.24
CA ASN A 153 -0.20 15.12 4.30
C ASN A 153 0.94 16.14 4.30
N ILE A 154 2.19 15.70 4.11
CA ILE A 154 3.35 16.59 3.99
C ILE A 154 3.17 17.53 2.79
N SER A 155 2.77 16.98 1.65
CA SER A 155 2.53 17.74 0.42
C SER A 155 1.43 18.79 0.62
N GLN A 156 0.29 18.43 1.22
CA GLN A 156 -0.83 19.36 1.41
C GLN A 156 -0.52 20.46 2.43
N MET A 157 0.25 20.15 3.48
CA MET A 157 0.66 21.15 4.47
C MET A 157 1.68 22.14 3.92
N SER A 158 2.65 21.66 3.13
CA SER A 158 3.84 22.44 2.76
C SER A 158 3.80 22.98 1.33
N VAL A 159 3.24 22.24 0.38
CA VAL A 159 3.37 22.46 -1.07
C VAL A 159 2.08 23.03 -1.66
N CYS A 160 1.08 22.18 -1.88
CA CYS A 160 -0.23 22.52 -2.43
C CYS A 160 -1.24 21.45 -2.01
N VAL A 161 -2.51 21.85 -1.81
CA VAL A 161 -3.58 20.90 -1.45
C VAL A 161 -3.97 20.02 -2.65
N GLY A 162 -3.99 20.60 -3.85
CA GLY A 162 -4.28 19.91 -5.11
C GLY A 162 -5.75 20.02 -5.56
N GLN A 163 -6.09 19.24 -6.59
CA GLN A 163 -7.42 19.23 -7.20
C GLN A 163 -8.49 18.71 -6.22
N GLN A 164 -9.58 19.46 -6.07
CA GLN A 164 -10.78 19.00 -5.36
C GLN A 164 -11.77 18.38 -6.35
N SER A 165 -12.27 17.19 -6.01
CA SER A 165 -13.27 16.47 -6.78
C SER A 165 -14.57 16.36 -5.99
N VAL A 166 -15.70 16.36 -6.70
CA VAL A 166 -17.02 16.00 -6.19
C VAL A 166 -17.64 14.99 -7.14
N GLU A 167 -18.10 13.85 -6.62
CA GLU A 167 -18.68 12.75 -7.40
C GLU A 167 -17.76 12.22 -8.51
N GLY A 168 -16.44 12.18 -8.22
CA GLY A 168 -15.42 11.71 -9.17
C GLY A 168 -15.15 12.66 -10.34
N CYS A 169 -15.73 13.85 -10.35
CA CYS A 169 -15.46 14.90 -11.33
C CYS A 169 -14.86 16.14 -10.67
N ARG A 170 -14.19 17.01 -11.44
CA ARG A 170 -13.86 18.37 -10.97
C ARG A 170 -15.14 19.15 -10.63
N ILE A 171 -15.05 20.14 -9.75
CA ILE A 171 -16.19 20.90 -9.22
C ILE A 171 -17.19 21.28 -10.32
N PRO A 172 -18.45 20.79 -10.29
CA PRO A 172 -19.42 20.99 -11.36
C PRO A 172 -19.88 22.45 -11.45
N PHE A 173 -20.46 22.82 -12.61
CA PHE A 173 -21.07 24.14 -12.77
C PHE A 173 -22.42 24.17 -12.07
N GLY A 174 -22.46 24.69 -10.85
CA GLY A 174 -23.69 24.85 -10.06
C GLY A 174 -24.54 26.07 -10.45
N PHE A 175 -23.95 27.07 -11.10
CA PHE A 175 -24.67 28.24 -11.65
C PHE A 175 -24.77 28.13 -13.18
N GLY A 176 -25.39 29.12 -13.83
CA GLY A 176 -25.50 29.17 -15.31
C GLY A 176 -24.15 29.20 -16.02
N HIS A 177 -23.60 28.01 -16.28
CA HIS A 177 -22.30 27.74 -16.92
C HIS A 177 -21.06 28.23 -16.16
N ARG A 178 -21.10 28.23 -14.82
CA ARG A 178 -19.95 28.59 -13.97
C ARG A 178 -20.03 27.95 -12.59
N THR A 179 -18.88 27.85 -11.90
CA THR A 179 -18.77 27.27 -10.55
C THR A 179 -19.15 28.27 -9.46
N LEU A 180 -18.67 29.52 -9.53
CA LEU A 180 -19.01 30.62 -8.63
C LEU A 180 -19.38 31.89 -9.40
N PRO A 181 -20.12 32.84 -8.80
CA PRO A 181 -20.45 34.14 -9.41
C PRO A 181 -19.22 35.00 -9.74
N HIS A 182 -18.09 34.71 -9.10
CA HIS A 182 -16.81 35.39 -9.29
C HIS A 182 -16.06 34.98 -10.56
N PHE A 183 -16.44 33.86 -11.18
CA PHE A 183 -15.84 33.38 -12.43
C PHE A 183 -16.70 33.76 -13.65
N THR A 184 -16.02 33.86 -14.80
CA THR A 184 -16.68 34.01 -16.10
C THR A 184 -17.41 32.72 -16.49
N LYS A 185 -18.33 32.84 -17.45
CA LYS A 185 -19.03 31.66 -17.99
C LYS A 185 -18.06 30.81 -18.80
N ASP A 186 -18.28 29.50 -18.75
CA ASP A 186 -17.52 28.47 -19.48
C ASP A 186 -16.01 28.50 -19.20
N ASP A 187 -15.63 28.85 -17.97
CA ASP A 187 -14.26 28.82 -17.51
C ASP A 187 -13.87 27.40 -17.05
N PHE A 188 -12.99 26.75 -17.84
CA PHE A 188 -12.45 25.40 -17.57
C PHE A 188 -11.06 25.41 -16.92
N SER A 189 -10.57 26.60 -16.52
CA SER A 189 -9.27 26.75 -15.86
C SER A 189 -9.20 25.92 -14.57
N PRO A 190 -7.97 25.56 -14.13
CA PRO A 190 -7.78 24.86 -12.85
C PRO A 190 -8.42 25.60 -11.66
N GLU A 191 -8.26 26.92 -11.60
CA GLU A 191 -8.74 27.76 -10.50
C GLU A 191 -10.28 27.79 -10.43
N ALA A 192 -10.95 27.95 -11.56
CA ALA A 192 -12.41 27.94 -11.62
C ALA A 192 -13.00 26.57 -11.30
N ARG A 193 -12.26 25.49 -11.56
CA ARG A 193 -12.71 24.10 -11.42
C ARG A 193 -12.16 23.39 -10.17
N GLY A 194 -11.69 24.14 -9.16
CA GLY A 194 -11.38 23.60 -7.84
C GLY A 194 -9.95 23.08 -7.62
N PHE A 195 -8.98 23.51 -8.43
CA PHE A 195 -7.56 23.28 -8.14
C PHE A 195 -7.07 24.27 -7.08
N ILE A 196 -6.58 23.74 -5.96
CA ILE A 196 -6.04 24.55 -4.87
C ILE A 196 -4.52 24.56 -5.00
N GLU A 197 -3.98 25.71 -5.40
CA GLU A 197 -2.53 25.93 -5.55
C GLU A 197 -1.87 26.14 -4.19
N ASN A 198 -2.58 26.75 -3.25
CA ASN A 198 -2.03 27.04 -1.93
C ASN A 198 -1.92 25.79 -1.06
N SER A 199 -0.99 25.84 -0.11
CA SER A 199 -0.87 24.87 0.97
C SER A 199 -1.61 25.35 2.23
N TYR A 200 -1.83 24.45 3.19
CA TYR A 200 -2.41 24.86 4.47
C TYR A 200 -1.55 25.88 5.22
N LEU A 201 -0.22 25.85 5.04
CA LEU A 201 0.69 26.84 5.61
C LEU A 201 0.50 28.24 4.99
N ARG A 202 0.31 28.33 3.67
CA ARG A 202 0.07 29.61 2.97
C ARG A 202 -1.32 30.16 3.23
N GLY A 203 -2.28 29.28 3.49
CA GLY A 203 -3.70 29.61 3.63
C GLY A 203 -4.42 29.60 2.28
N LEU A 204 -5.70 29.26 2.33
CA LEU A 204 -6.55 29.12 1.14
C LEU A 204 -7.24 30.45 0.84
N THR A 205 -7.37 30.78 -0.44
CA THR A 205 -8.25 31.87 -0.90
C THR A 205 -9.72 31.53 -0.65
N PRO A 206 -10.64 32.52 -0.60
CA PRO A 206 -12.06 32.25 -0.35
C PRO A 206 -12.69 31.26 -1.34
N GLN A 207 -12.31 31.31 -2.62
CA GLN A 207 -12.78 30.38 -3.65
C GLN A 207 -12.25 28.96 -3.39
N GLU A 208 -10.94 28.83 -3.13
CA GLU A 208 -10.31 27.55 -2.79
C GLU A 208 -10.90 26.94 -1.52
N TYR A 209 -11.14 27.75 -0.49
CA TYR A 209 -11.75 27.32 0.76
C TYR A 209 -13.16 26.76 0.54
N PHE A 210 -13.97 27.43 -0.28
CA PHE A 210 -15.32 26.96 -0.58
C PHE A 210 -15.31 25.65 -1.38
N PHE A 211 -14.44 25.52 -2.37
CA PHE A 211 -14.28 24.26 -3.11
C PHE A 211 -13.74 23.12 -2.24
N HIS A 212 -12.81 23.43 -1.33
CA HIS A 212 -12.32 22.47 -0.35
C HIS A 212 -13.44 22.00 0.60
N ALA A 213 -14.28 22.93 1.08
CA ALA A 213 -15.41 22.63 1.94
C ALA A 213 -16.47 21.77 1.21
N MET A 214 -16.70 22.00 -0.09
CA MET A 214 -17.58 21.16 -0.91
C MET A 214 -17.09 19.71 -0.96
N ALA A 215 -15.81 19.49 -1.31
CA ALA A 215 -15.23 18.14 -1.35
C ALA A 215 -15.18 17.50 0.05
N GLY A 216 -14.84 18.28 1.08
CA GLY A 216 -14.86 17.82 2.46
C GLY A 216 -16.26 17.39 2.92
N ARG A 217 -17.31 18.08 2.47
CA ARG A 217 -18.70 17.73 2.78
C ARG A 217 -19.12 16.40 2.16
N GLU A 218 -18.70 16.12 0.92
CA GLU A 218 -18.93 14.81 0.29
C GLU A 218 -18.32 13.70 1.14
N GLY A 219 -17.06 13.84 1.57
CA GLY A 219 -16.41 12.85 2.43
C GLY A 219 -17.12 12.62 3.77
N LEU A 220 -17.66 13.67 4.39
CA LEU A 220 -18.44 13.54 5.63
C LEU A 220 -19.78 12.83 5.40
N ILE A 221 -20.46 13.12 4.28
CA ILE A 221 -21.72 12.45 3.91
C ILE A 221 -21.44 10.97 3.60
N ASP A 222 -20.43 10.68 2.79
CA ASP A 222 -20.03 9.32 2.43
C ASP A 222 -19.67 8.49 3.66
N THR A 223 -18.96 9.08 4.63
CA THR A 223 -18.67 8.41 5.91
C THR A 223 -19.95 8.04 6.66
N ALA A 224 -20.93 8.94 6.71
CA ALA A 224 -22.20 8.68 7.39
C ALA A 224 -23.02 7.58 6.67
N VAL A 225 -23.08 7.61 5.34
CA VAL A 225 -23.81 6.62 4.53
C VAL A 225 -23.14 5.24 4.62
N LYS A 226 -21.82 5.17 4.40
CA LYS A 226 -21.05 3.92 4.49
C LYS A 226 -21.15 3.28 5.86
N THR A 227 -21.21 4.07 6.94
CA THR A 227 -21.37 3.51 8.30
C THR A 227 -22.69 2.75 8.45
N ALA A 228 -23.79 3.28 7.91
CA ALA A 228 -25.09 2.62 7.96
C ALA A 228 -25.14 1.35 7.08
N GLU A 229 -24.61 1.44 5.86
CA GLU A 229 -24.63 0.32 4.90
C GLU A 229 -23.71 -0.82 5.33
N THR A 230 -22.46 -0.52 5.72
CA THR A 230 -21.49 -1.55 6.12
C THR A 230 -21.94 -2.31 7.36
N GLY A 231 -22.52 -1.63 8.35
CA GLY A 231 -23.08 -2.29 9.54
C GLY A 231 -24.29 -3.18 9.20
N TYR A 232 -25.15 -2.74 8.28
CA TYR A 232 -26.28 -3.55 7.83
C TYR A 232 -25.81 -4.80 7.04
N ILE A 233 -24.84 -4.63 6.13
CA ILE A 233 -24.23 -5.74 5.38
C ILE A 233 -23.57 -6.73 6.34
N GLN A 234 -22.79 -6.24 7.31
CA GLN A 234 -22.17 -7.08 8.34
C GLN A 234 -23.23 -7.90 9.09
N ARG A 235 -24.31 -7.25 9.56
CA ARG A 235 -25.40 -7.95 10.27
C ARG A 235 -26.06 -9.01 9.40
N ARG A 236 -26.29 -8.73 8.12
CA ARG A 236 -26.85 -9.71 7.18
C ARG A 236 -25.93 -10.89 6.99
N LEU A 237 -24.63 -10.66 6.80
CA LEU A 237 -23.65 -11.73 6.66
C LEU A 237 -23.58 -12.60 7.92
N VAL A 238 -23.55 -11.97 9.11
CA VAL A 238 -23.60 -12.71 10.38
C VAL A 238 -24.87 -13.54 10.47
N LYS A 239 -26.04 -12.98 10.15
CA LYS A 239 -27.32 -13.72 10.21
C LYS A 239 -27.44 -14.84 9.19
N VAL A 240 -26.76 -14.76 8.05
CA VAL A 240 -26.74 -15.84 7.05
C VAL A 240 -25.77 -16.96 7.44
N LEU A 241 -24.72 -16.65 8.21
CA LEU A 241 -23.63 -17.58 8.52
C LEU A 241 -23.56 -17.98 10.01
N GLU A 242 -24.49 -17.53 10.85
CA GLU A 242 -24.42 -17.74 12.31
C GLU A 242 -24.58 -19.20 12.74
N ASP A 243 -25.18 -20.02 11.88
CA ASP A 243 -25.44 -21.43 12.16
C ASP A 243 -24.43 -22.39 11.52
N VAL A 244 -23.45 -21.83 10.80
CA VAL A 244 -22.40 -22.60 10.14
C VAL A 244 -21.27 -22.90 11.12
N MET A 245 -20.95 -24.19 11.30
CA MET A 245 -19.88 -24.63 12.20
C MET A 245 -19.09 -25.84 11.67
N VAL A 246 -17.85 -25.98 12.15
CA VAL A 246 -17.01 -27.16 11.91
C VAL A 246 -17.49 -28.27 12.85
N CYS A 247 -17.87 -29.43 12.30
CA CYS A 247 -18.20 -30.63 13.06
C CYS A 247 -16.95 -31.44 13.40
N TYR A 248 -17.06 -32.39 14.35
CA TYR A 248 -15.94 -33.24 14.80
C TYR A 248 -15.34 -34.12 13.69
N ASP A 249 -16.05 -34.31 12.58
CA ASP A 249 -15.58 -35.03 11.39
C ASP A 249 -14.81 -34.14 10.40
N GLY A 250 -14.58 -32.87 10.74
CA GLY A 250 -13.89 -31.89 9.89
C GLY A 250 -14.78 -31.25 8.82
N THR A 251 -16.04 -31.69 8.71
CA THR A 251 -17.00 -31.13 7.75
C THR A 251 -17.60 -29.82 8.26
N MET A 252 -17.98 -28.93 7.34
CA MET A 252 -18.71 -27.71 7.64
C MET A 252 -20.19 -27.90 7.36
N ARG A 253 -21.03 -27.70 8.39
CA ARG A 253 -22.48 -27.91 8.30
C ARG A 253 -23.26 -26.72 8.83
N ASN A 254 -24.47 -26.56 8.32
CA ASN A 254 -25.46 -25.64 8.88
C ASN A 254 -26.23 -26.28 10.06
N SER A 255 -27.17 -25.55 10.66
CA SER A 255 -28.01 -26.05 11.77
C SER A 255 -28.93 -27.23 11.42
N LEU A 256 -29.28 -27.41 10.13
CA LEU A 256 -30.10 -28.52 9.65
C LEU A 256 -29.29 -29.79 9.39
N GLY A 257 -27.96 -29.70 9.43
CA GLY A 257 -27.04 -30.78 9.10
C GLY A 257 -26.70 -30.89 7.61
N ASP A 258 -27.09 -29.91 6.80
CA ASP A 258 -26.70 -29.84 5.39
C ASP A 258 -25.19 -29.53 5.29
N LEU A 259 -24.53 -30.25 4.41
CA LEU A 259 -23.10 -30.12 4.16
C LEU A 259 -22.81 -28.90 3.27
N ILE A 260 -21.96 -27.99 3.75
CA ILE A 260 -21.50 -26.80 3.00
C ILE A 260 -20.12 -27.06 2.40
N GLN A 261 -19.17 -27.54 3.20
CA GLN A 261 -17.83 -27.95 2.73
C GLN A 261 -17.46 -29.31 3.34
N PHE A 262 -16.78 -30.15 2.56
CA PHE A 262 -16.28 -31.44 3.03
C PHE A 262 -15.16 -31.28 4.06
N ILE A 263 -14.35 -30.25 3.91
CA ILE A 263 -13.28 -29.90 4.83
C ILE A 263 -13.27 -28.38 4.99
N TYR A 264 -13.02 -27.89 6.21
CA TYR A 264 -12.95 -26.46 6.48
C TYR A 264 -11.91 -25.79 5.58
N GLY A 265 -12.30 -24.78 4.80
CA GLY A 265 -11.34 -24.02 3.99
C GLY A 265 -10.65 -24.80 2.87
N GLU A 266 -11.18 -25.97 2.49
CA GLU A 266 -10.58 -26.88 1.49
C GLU A 266 -9.21 -27.49 1.88
N ASP A 267 -8.65 -27.10 3.04
CA ASP A 267 -7.36 -27.56 3.56
C ASP A 267 -7.43 -28.10 5.01
N GLY A 268 -8.51 -27.82 5.74
CA GLY A 268 -8.70 -28.20 7.15
C GLY A 268 -7.90 -27.34 8.13
N MET A 269 -7.31 -26.22 7.69
CA MET A 269 -6.37 -25.44 8.47
C MET A 269 -7.01 -24.19 9.06
N GLY A 270 -6.67 -23.86 10.31
CA GLY A 270 -7.11 -22.62 10.93
C GLY A 270 -6.43 -21.41 10.31
N GLY A 271 -7.20 -20.43 9.82
CA GLY A 271 -6.67 -19.24 9.14
C GLY A 271 -5.68 -18.39 9.95
N ALA A 272 -5.65 -18.54 11.28
CA ALA A 272 -4.69 -17.86 12.15
C ALA A 272 -3.27 -18.44 12.07
N PHE A 273 -3.10 -19.66 11.55
CA PHE A 273 -1.82 -20.37 11.44
C PHE A 273 -1.32 -20.45 9.99
N ILE A 274 -1.92 -19.70 9.07
CA ILE A 274 -1.54 -19.68 7.66
C ILE A 274 -0.57 -18.53 7.42
N GLU A 275 0.57 -18.86 6.81
CA GLU A 275 1.61 -17.90 6.44
C GLU A 275 1.83 -17.87 4.93
N ARG A 276 2.17 -16.70 4.40
CA ARG A 276 2.50 -16.57 2.97
C ARG A 276 3.90 -17.10 2.75
N GLN A 277 3.98 -18.25 2.09
CA GLN A 277 5.23 -18.83 1.63
C GLN A 277 5.33 -18.71 0.11
N LYS A 278 6.57 -18.63 -0.38
CA LYS A 278 6.84 -18.64 -1.82
C LYS A 278 7.30 -20.04 -2.21
N ILE A 279 6.57 -20.68 -3.11
CA ILE A 279 6.97 -21.96 -3.69
C ILE A 279 8.01 -21.68 -4.78
N GLU A 280 9.27 -21.99 -4.49
CA GLU A 280 10.40 -21.65 -5.37
C GLU A 280 10.42 -22.47 -6.67
N THR A 281 10.03 -23.74 -6.59
CA THR A 281 10.06 -24.71 -7.70
C THR A 281 9.23 -24.26 -8.91
N PHE A 282 8.13 -23.56 -8.69
CA PHE A 282 7.22 -23.12 -9.76
C PHE A 282 7.77 -21.95 -10.59
N VAL A 283 8.46 -20.99 -9.96
CA VAL A 283 8.87 -19.72 -10.61
C VAL A 283 10.18 -19.88 -11.40
N MET A 284 11.01 -20.86 -11.04
CA MET A 284 12.33 -21.07 -11.64
C MET A 284 12.24 -21.53 -13.10
N SER A 285 13.28 -21.22 -13.90
CA SER A 285 13.42 -21.80 -15.24
C SER A 285 13.81 -23.28 -15.17
N ASP A 286 13.50 -24.07 -16.19
CA ASP A 286 13.83 -25.51 -16.21
C ASP A 286 15.33 -25.78 -16.02
N ARG A 287 16.17 -24.88 -16.52
CA ARG A 287 17.62 -24.96 -16.38
C ARG A 287 18.07 -24.70 -14.94
N GLU A 288 17.54 -23.66 -14.30
CA GLU A 288 17.84 -23.33 -12.90
C GLU A 288 17.29 -24.40 -11.97
N PHE A 289 16.08 -24.91 -12.23
CA PHE A 289 15.47 -25.99 -11.50
C PHE A 289 16.34 -27.25 -11.55
N LYS A 290 16.77 -27.67 -12.76
CA LYS A 290 17.70 -28.79 -12.90
C LYS A 290 19.03 -28.53 -12.21
N HIS A 291 19.54 -27.30 -12.21
CA HIS A 291 20.79 -26.97 -11.54
C HIS A 291 20.69 -27.03 -10.01
N ASN A 292 19.59 -26.57 -9.43
CA ASN A 292 19.40 -26.47 -7.99
C ASN A 292 18.97 -27.80 -7.35
N TYR A 293 18.18 -28.61 -8.05
CA TYR A 293 17.52 -29.79 -7.48
C TYR A 293 18.02 -31.13 -8.03
N ARG A 294 18.67 -31.18 -9.20
CA ARG A 294 19.20 -32.46 -9.73
C ARG A 294 20.55 -32.75 -9.10
N VAL A 295 20.66 -33.90 -8.44
CA VAL A 295 21.93 -34.44 -7.93
C VAL A 295 22.28 -35.70 -8.70
N ASP A 296 23.49 -35.73 -9.28
CA ASP A 296 23.98 -36.90 -10.03
C ASP A 296 25.31 -37.35 -9.43
N VAL A 297 25.24 -38.43 -8.65
CA VAL A 297 26.34 -39.02 -7.89
C VAL A 297 27.26 -39.86 -8.78
N THR A 298 26.81 -40.22 -9.99
CA THR A 298 27.56 -41.05 -10.94
C THR A 298 28.43 -40.26 -11.90
N ASP A 299 28.12 -38.99 -12.11
CA ASP A 299 28.88 -38.05 -12.95
C ASP A 299 29.54 -36.94 -12.11
N LYS A 300 30.28 -36.01 -12.74
CA LYS A 300 30.93 -34.85 -12.08
C LYS A 300 29.95 -33.80 -11.50
N GLY A 301 28.66 -34.13 -11.39
CA GLY A 301 27.57 -33.29 -10.90
C GLY A 301 27.09 -33.65 -9.50
N GLY A 302 27.89 -34.38 -8.72
CA GLY A 302 27.57 -34.81 -7.37
C GLY A 302 27.68 -33.70 -6.32
N PHE A 303 27.63 -34.09 -5.05
CA PHE A 303 27.71 -33.17 -3.92
C PHE A 303 29.04 -32.38 -3.91
N LEU A 304 28.97 -31.12 -3.46
CA LEU A 304 30.19 -30.32 -3.28
C LEU A 304 31.08 -30.95 -2.18
N PRO A 305 32.42 -30.89 -2.34
CA PRO A 305 33.34 -31.45 -1.34
C PRO A 305 33.11 -30.86 0.05
N GLY A 306 32.87 -31.71 1.05
CA GLY A 306 32.66 -31.31 2.45
C GLY A 306 31.22 -30.97 2.84
N VAL A 307 30.25 -31.13 1.93
CA VAL A 307 28.81 -30.97 2.26
C VAL A 307 28.25 -32.19 2.99
N LEU A 308 28.75 -33.39 2.69
CA LEU A 308 28.30 -34.62 3.31
C LEU A 308 29.02 -34.89 4.63
N GLN A 309 28.32 -35.52 5.56
CA GLN A 309 28.90 -35.96 6.82
C GLN A 309 29.98 -37.02 6.57
N ILE A 310 31.05 -36.99 7.38
CA ILE A 310 32.16 -37.93 7.30
C ILE A 310 31.63 -39.35 7.55
N GLY A 311 31.72 -40.22 6.54
CA GLY A 311 31.29 -41.63 6.62
C GLY A 311 30.11 -42.01 5.71
N ILE A 312 29.58 -41.07 4.92
CA ILE A 312 28.64 -41.36 3.84
C ILE A 312 29.46 -41.61 2.57
N ASP A 313 29.24 -42.77 1.92
CA ASP A 313 29.92 -43.13 0.67
C ASP A 313 29.13 -42.57 -0.53
N ASP A 314 29.77 -41.65 -1.25
CA ASP A 314 29.21 -40.88 -2.38
C ASP A 314 29.18 -41.67 -3.70
N SER A 315 29.18 -43.00 -3.67
CA SER A 315 29.35 -43.82 -4.89
C SER A 315 28.45 -45.05 -4.96
N LEU A 316 27.44 -45.10 -4.10
CA LEU A 316 26.44 -46.18 -4.10
C LEU A 316 25.39 -45.96 -5.20
N LEU A 317 25.27 -46.91 -6.14
CA LEU A 317 24.22 -46.90 -7.16
C LEU A 317 22.80 -46.86 -6.57
N GLU A 318 22.61 -47.45 -5.38
CA GLU A 318 21.32 -47.44 -4.68
C GLU A 318 20.91 -46.04 -4.22
N LEU A 319 21.88 -45.16 -3.94
CA LEU A 319 21.62 -43.77 -3.58
C LEU A 319 21.16 -42.97 -4.81
N GLN A 320 21.80 -43.18 -5.97
CA GLN A 320 21.41 -42.53 -7.22
C GLN A 320 19.96 -42.86 -7.59
N ALA A 321 19.55 -44.13 -7.43
CA ALA A 321 18.18 -44.55 -7.73
C ALA A 321 17.13 -43.77 -6.90
N LYS A 322 17.42 -43.48 -5.63
CA LYS A 322 16.52 -42.69 -4.76
C LYS A 322 16.51 -41.21 -5.10
N LEU A 323 17.67 -40.65 -5.47
CA LEU A 323 17.77 -39.25 -5.88
C LEU A 323 17.05 -39.00 -7.22
N ASP A 324 17.09 -39.97 -8.13
CA ASP A 324 16.33 -39.92 -9.37
C ASP A 324 14.81 -39.99 -9.09
N GLU A 325 14.37 -40.82 -8.14
CA GLU A 325 12.97 -40.89 -7.70
C GLU A 325 12.50 -39.56 -7.08
N GLU A 326 13.31 -38.95 -6.21
CA GLU A 326 13.04 -37.61 -5.66
C GLU A 326 12.93 -36.55 -6.76
N TYR A 327 13.88 -36.53 -7.70
CA TYR A 327 13.86 -35.55 -8.79
C TYR A 327 12.64 -35.72 -9.69
N VAL A 328 12.22 -36.95 -9.97
CA VAL A 328 10.98 -37.22 -10.73
C VAL A 328 9.77 -36.69 -9.96
N GLN A 329 9.68 -36.95 -8.65
CA GLN A 329 8.60 -36.40 -7.83
C GLN A 329 8.57 -34.87 -7.86
N LEU A 330 9.73 -34.20 -7.74
CA LEU A 330 9.82 -32.74 -7.81
C LEU A 330 9.39 -32.18 -9.18
N VAL A 331 9.66 -32.91 -10.26
CA VAL A 331 9.19 -32.56 -11.61
C VAL A 331 7.67 -32.74 -11.73
N GLU A 332 7.13 -33.83 -11.17
CA GLU A 332 5.68 -34.06 -11.13
C GLU A 332 4.97 -32.99 -10.30
N ASP A 333 5.48 -32.65 -9.12
CA ASP A 333 4.94 -31.61 -8.25
C ASP A 333 4.93 -30.24 -8.95
N ARG A 334 5.99 -29.94 -9.71
CA ARG A 334 6.08 -28.70 -10.49
C ARG A 334 5.07 -28.63 -11.63
N HIS A 335 4.65 -29.77 -12.18
CA HIS A 335 3.62 -29.85 -13.21
C HIS A 335 2.20 -30.00 -12.67
N GLY A 336 2.05 -30.51 -11.44
CA GLY A 336 0.77 -30.79 -10.79
C GLY A 336 0.16 -29.61 -10.02
N LEU A 337 0.95 -28.59 -9.69
CA LEU A 337 0.52 -27.33 -9.06
C LEU A 337 0.00 -26.31 -10.09
#